data_AF-A0A3D9MPY2-F1
#
_entry.id   AF-A0A3D9MPY2-F1
#
_cell.length_a   1.000
_cell.length_b   1.000
_cell.length_c   1.000
_cell.angle_alpha   90.00
_cell.angle_beta   90.00
_cell.angle_gamma   90.00
#
_symmetry.space_group_name_H-M   'P 1'
#
loop_
_entity.id
_entity.type
_entity.pdbx_description
1 polymer ?
#
loop_
_entity_poly.entity_id
_entity_poly.type
_entity_poly.pdbx_seq_one_letter_code
_entity_poly.pdbx_strand_id
1 'polypeptide(L)'
;MATPFAQTSGGRRDVKEKSNSEVGRVMRDKEDERVDGSRRTWLIATTVAGGIGGVATVVPFVSSFAPSEKAKAAGAPVEVDISDLKPGDMKTVAWRGKPVWIINRTDRMLADVQKADNEVADPHTKNPFSMPLPEYCNNEFRSRTDHKNLFVAVAVCTHLGCTPTPRFQEGAQPNLPDDWPGGFLCPCHGSTYDMAGRVFKNKPAPQNLDIPPYMFTSATGLVIGKDEKGDA
;
A
#
# COMPACT_ATOMS: atom_id res chain seq x y z
N MET A 1 9.72 121.20 5.60
CA MET A 1 8.28 120.84 5.63
C MET A 1 8.05 119.65 4.70
N ALA A 2 7.13 118.77 5.09
CA ALA A 2 6.57 117.62 4.38
C ALA A 2 7.33 116.26 4.40
N THR A 3 6.70 115.29 5.07
CA THR A 3 6.76 113.82 4.86
C THR A 3 6.27 113.41 3.46
N PRO A 4 6.57 112.18 2.96
CA PRO A 4 5.59 111.09 3.09
C PRO A 4 6.15 109.64 3.22
N PHE A 5 5.17 108.75 3.43
CA PHE A 5 5.10 107.29 3.61
C PHE A 5 5.26 106.46 2.31
N ALA A 6 5.69 105.18 2.40
CA ALA A 6 4.97 103.94 1.98
C ALA A 6 5.86 102.73 1.53
N GLN A 7 5.69 101.57 2.21
CA GLN A 7 5.48 100.15 1.76
C GLN A 7 6.07 99.65 0.40
N THR A 8 6.56 98.42 0.13
CA THR A 8 6.54 97.02 0.65
C THR A 8 7.70 96.28 -0.08
N SER A 9 8.25 95.12 0.29
CA SER A 9 7.69 93.76 0.12
C SER A 9 8.82 92.75 0.32
N GLY A 10 8.54 91.59 0.94
CA GLY A 10 9.53 90.56 1.27
C GLY A 10 10.03 89.78 0.05
N GLY A 11 11.35 89.69 -0.09
CA GLY A 11 12.02 88.82 -1.05
C GLY A 11 12.26 87.42 -0.47
N ARG A 12 11.67 86.41 -1.12
CA ARG A 12 11.84 84.97 -0.88
C ARG A 12 13.32 84.59 -0.76
N ARG A 13 13.65 83.80 0.26
CA ARG A 13 14.89 83.01 0.31
C ARG A 13 14.84 81.98 -0.83
N ASP A 14 15.86 81.97 -1.67
CA ASP A 14 16.04 80.98 -2.73
C ASP A 14 16.12 79.57 -2.13
N VAL A 15 15.06 78.78 -2.32
CA VAL A 15 15.07 77.33 -2.06
C VAL A 15 15.70 76.68 -3.28
N LYS A 16 16.92 76.17 -3.13
CA LYS A 16 17.62 75.43 -4.17
C LYS A 16 16.84 74.14 -4.49
N GLU A 17 16.11 74.15 -5.60
CA GLU A 17 15.34 73.01 -6.11
C GLU A 17 16.32 71.91 -6.55
N LYS A 18 16.34 70.78 -5.84
CA LYS A 18 17.17 69.63 -6.21
C LYS A 18 16.57 68.96 -7.44
N SER A 19 17.42 68.59 -8.40
CA SER A 19 17.01 67.83 -9.59
C SER A 19 16.25 66.55 -9.21
N ASN A 20 15.21 66.19 -9.95
CA ASN A 20 14.48 64.93 -9.78
C ASN A 20 15.41 63.68 -9.78
N SER A 21 16.56 63.75 -10.45
CA SER A 21 17.57 62.69 -10.42
C SER A 21 18.36 62.61 -9.09
N GLU A 22 18.61 63.74 -8.44
CA GLU A 22 19.24 63.79 -7.11
C GLU A 22 18.26 63.38 -6.02
N VAL A 23 17.00 63.79 -6.14
CA VAL A 23 15.93 63.36 -5.22
C VAL A 23 15.73 61.84 -5.36
N GLY A 24 15.69 61.31 -6.59
CA GLY A 24 15.61 59.86 -6.84
C GLY A 24 16.82 59.08 -6.33
N ARG A 25 18.04 59.63 -6.45
CA ARG A 25 19.26 59.00 -5.92
C ARG A 25 19.28 58.97 -4.39
N VAL A 26 18.94 60.09 -3.73
CA VAL A 26 18.90 60.18 -2.25
C VAL A 26 17.78 59.33 -1.65
N MET A 27 16.64 59.18 -2.34
CA MET A 27 15.58 58.26 -1.92
C MET A 27 16.02 56.80 -2.05
N ARG A 28 16.71 56.43 -3.13
CA ARG A 28 17.23 55.07 -3.35
C ARG A 28 18.35 54.71 -2.37
N ASP A 29 19.27 55.64 -2.11
CA ASP A 29 20.34 55.46 -1.13
C ASP A 29 19.77 55.34 0.31
N LYS A 30 18.66 56.05 0.62
CA LYS A 30 17.94 55.91 1.90
C LYS A 30 17.09 54.64 2.01
N GLU A 31 16.67 54.04 0.91
CA GLU A 31 15.99 52.74 0.90
C GLU A 31 16.97 51.59 1.14
N ASP A 32 18.16 51.64 0.54
CA ASP A 32 19.25 50.69 0.81
C ASP A 32 19.79 50.82 2.25
N GLU A 33 19.76 52.01 2.85
CA GLU A 33 20.13 52.23 4.27
C GLU A 33 19.07 51.71 5.26
N ARG A 34 17.83 51.44 4.82
CA ARG A 34 16.74 50.93 5.69
C ARG A 34 16.71 49.41 5.85
N VAL A 35 17.48 48.67 5.05
CA VAL A 35 17.52 47.19 5.12
C VAL A 35 18.95 46.75 5.37
N ASP A 36 19.25 46.41 6.62
CA ASP A 36 20.53 45.81 7.01
C ASP A 36 20.69 44.42 6.35
N GLY A 37 21.46 44.39 5.25
CA GLY A 37 21.72 43.17 4.49
C GLY A 37 22.35 42.06 5.33
N SER A 38 23.13 42.40 6.36
CA SER A 38 23.72 41.40 7.25
C SER A 38 22.65 40.71 8.11
N ARG A 39 21.68 41.47 8.65
CA ARG A 39 20.54 40.92 9.41
C ARG A 39 19.64 40.06 8.53
N ARG A 40 19.40 40.49 7.29
CA ARG A 40 18.62 39.70 6.32
C ARG A 40 19.31 38.36 6.02
N THR A 41 20.62 38.37 5.81
CA THR A 41 21.41 37.15 5.61
C THR A 41 21.34 36.23 6.82
N TRP A 42 21.48 36.76 8.04
CA TRP A 42 21.36 35.96 9.26
C TRP A 42 19.96 35.35 9.43
N LEU A 43 18.88 36.11 9.17
CA LEU A 43 17.51 35.59 9.22
C LEU A 43 17.27 34.47 8.20
N ILE A 44 17.78 34.63 6.97
CA ILE A 44 17.71 33.58 5.94
C ILE A 44 18.48 32.35 6.41
N ALA A 45 19.72 32.53 6.88
CA ALA A 45 20.57 31.43 7.33
C ALA A 45 19.95 30.65 8.49
N THR A 46 19.39 31.32 9.51
CA THR A 46 18.72 30.67 10.64
C THR A 46 17.44 29.97 10.23
N THR A 47 16.68 30.54 9.27
CA THR A 47 15.47 29.92 8.74
C THR A 47 15.80 28.65 7.96
N VAL A 48 16.84 28.70 7.11
CA VAL A 48 17.33 27.52 6.37
C VAL A 48 17.85 26.45 7.33
N ALA A 49 18.66 26.82 8.32
CA ALA A 49 19.17 25.90 9.32
C ALA A 49 18.04 25.27 10.15
N GLY A 50 17.04 26.06 10.56
CA GLY A 50 15.83 25.58 11.22
C GLY A 50 15.02 24.63 10.33
N GLY A 51 14.90 24.95 9.04
CA GLY A 51 14.26 24.07 8.04
C GLY A 51 14.97 22.73 7.91
N ILE A 52 16.31 22.72 7.81
CA ILE A 52 17.12 21.49 7.78
C ILE A 52 16.93 20.69 9.07
N GLY A 53 16.97 21.35 10.23
CA GLY A 53 16.71 20.70 11.53
C GLY A 53 15.31 20.10 11.62
N GLY A 54 14.31 20.78 11.07
CA GLY A 54 12.94 20.27 10.95
C GLY A 54 12.86 19.01 10.09
N VAL A 55 13.47 19.01 8.90
CA VAL A 55 13.53 17.82 8.02
C VAL A 55 14.25 16.66 8.71
N ALA A 56 15.36 16.95 9.40
CA ALA A 56 16.14 15.94 10.11
C ALA A 56 15.38 15.25 11.26
N THR A 57 14.32 15.86 11.80
CA THR A 57 13.46 15.24 12.82
C THR A 57 12.21 14.59 12.23
N VAL A 58 11.57 15.23 11.25
CA VAL A 58 10.34 14.71 10.61
C VAL A 58 10.62 13.43 9.82
N VAL A 59 11.73 13.35 9.09
CA VAL A 59 12.05 12.17 8.26
C VAL A 59 12.19 10.89 9.10
N PRO A 60 13.03 10.81 10.14
CA PRO A 60 13.13 9.59 10.95
C PRO A 60 11.84 9.31 11.75
N PHE A 61 11.10 10.35 12.17
CA PHE A 61 9.80 10.17 12.82
C PHE A 61 8.79 9.48 11.90
N VAL A 62 8.63 9.94 10.66
CA VAL A 62 7.74 9.30 9.68
C VAL A 62 8.27 7.92 9.29
N SER A 63 9.60 7.78 9.13
CA SER A 63 10.24 6.50 8.82
C SER A 63 10.04 5.45 9.93
N SER A 64 9.82 5.88 11.18
CA SER A 64 9.55 4.97 12.30
C SER A 64 8.20 4.23 12.17
N PHE A 65 7.31 4.69 11.30
CA PHE A 65 6.07 3.98 10.97
C PHE A 65 6.25 2.87 9.93
N ALA A 66 7.43 2.77 9.29
CA ALA A 66 7.72 1.67 8.39
C ALA A 66 7.85 0.34 9.17
N PRO A 67 7.69 -0.83 8.51
CA PRO A 67 7.84 -2.12 9.17
C PRO A 67 9.20 -2.28 9.84
N SER A 68 9.18 -2.70 11.11
CA SER A 68 10.39 -2.97 11.88
C SER A 68 11.18 -4.18 11.33
N GLU A 69 12.46 -4.30 11.66
CA GLU A 69 13.27 -5.46 11.25
C GLU A 69 12.70 -6.79 11.74
N LYS A 70 12.08 -6.81 12.94
CA LYS A 70 11.35 -7.99 13.41
C LYS A 70 10.16 -8.34 12.51
N ALA A 71 9.43 -7.33 12.03
CA ALA A 71 8.32 -7.53 11.11
C ALA A 71 8.79 -7.98 9.72
N LYS A 72 9.92 -7.46 9.23
CA LYS A 72 10.55 -7.92 7.99
C LYS A 72 11.06 -9.36 8.10
N ALA A 73 11.73 -9.70 9.20
CA ALA A 73 12.22 -11.06 9.45
C ALA A 73 11.08 -12.08 9.55
N ALA A 74 9.92 -11.70 10.10
CA ALA A 74 8.72 -12.53 10.09
C ALA A 74 8.13 -12.79 8.68
N GLY A 75 8.65 -12.11 7.66
CA GLY A 75 8.33 -12.36 6.26
C GLY A 75 9.27 -13.31 5.54
N ALA A 76 10.28 -13.85 6.22
CA ALA A 76 11.18 -14.84 5.67
C ALA A 76 10.42 -16.09 5.16
N PRO A 77 10.99 -16.83 4.19
CA PRO A 77 10.40 -18.06 3.71
C PRO A 77 10.19 -19.09 4.82
N VAL A 78 9.13 -19.88 4.71
CA VAL A 78 8.73 -20.91 5.69
C VAL A 78 8.80 -22.27 5.01
N GLU A 79 9.58 -23.18 5.59
CA GLU A 79 9.64 -24.57 5.17
C GLU A 79 8.51 -25.39 5.81
N VAL A 80 7.88 -26.25 5.03
CA VAL A 80 6.74 -27.07 5.45
C VAL A 80 6.91 -28.47 4.88
N ASP A 81 6.83 -29.48 5.74
CA ASP A 81 6.69 -30.87 5.32
C ASP A 81 5.20 -31.18 5.07
N ILE A 82 4.90 -31.75 3.91
CA ILE A 82 3.56 -32.15 3.47
C ILE A 82 3.40 -33.68 3.36
N SER A 83 4.34 -34.45 3.91
CA SER A 83 4.34 -35.92 3.86
C SER A 83 3.06 -36.58 4.44
N ASP A 84 2.43 -35.94 5.40
CA ASP A 84 1.23 -36.39 6.12
C ASP A 84 -0.09 -35.90 5.49
N LEU A 85 -0.03 -35.06 4.44
CA LEU A 85 -1.19 -34.37 3.89
C LEU A 85 -1.96 -35.27 2.90
N LYS A 86 -3.04 -35.91 3.37
CA LYS A 86 -3.86 -36.80 2.53
C LYS A 86 -4.83 -36.03 1.63
N PRO A 87 -5.34 -36.64 0.55
CA PRO A 87 -6.40 -36.02 -0.25
C PRO A 87 -7.63 -35.67 0.60
N GLY A 88 -8.10 -34.42 0.49
CA GLY A 88 -9.16 -33.82 1.30
C GLY A 88 -8.66 -33.08 2.55
N ASP A 89 -7.41 -33.31 2.97
CA ASP A 89 -6.85 -32.68 4.17
C ASP A 89 -6.32 -31.26 3.88
N MET A 90 -6.27 -30.47 4.94
CA MET A 90 -5.74 -29.12 4.94
C MET A 90 -4.75 -28.94 6.09
N LYS A 91 -3.60 -28.34 5.79
CA LYS A 91 -2.63 -27.82 6.75
C LYS A 91 -2.65 -26.29 6.71
N THR A 92 -2.48 -25.66 7.87
CA THR A 92 -2.36 -24.19 7.97
C THR A 92 -1.01 -23.84 8.58
N VAL A 93 -0.29 -22.93 7.94
CA VAL A 93 0.99 -22.41 8.43
C VAL A 93 0.95 -20.88 8.47
N ALA A 94 1.82 -20.26 9.27
CA ALA A 94 1.91 -18.81 9.35
C ALA A 94 3.05 -18.31 8.45
N TRP A 95 2.78 -17.35 7.56
CA TRP A 95 3.78 -16.65 6.76
C TRP A 95 3.44 -15.15 6.73
N ARG A 96 4.42 -14.28 7.01
CA ARG A 96 4.20 -12.82 7.14
C ARG A 96 3.10 -12.46 8.14
N GLY A 97 2.96 -13.26 9.20
CA GLY A 97 1.90 -13.11 10.21
C GLY A 97 0.49 -13.42 9.70
N LYS A 98 0.34 -13.95 8.48
CA LYS A 98 -0.93 -14.36 7.87
C LYS A 98 -1.04 -15.89 7.82
N PRO A 99 -2.24 -16.46 8.00
CA PRO A 99 -2.44 -17.88 7.76
C PRO A 99 -2.33 -18.18 6.27
N VAL A 100 -1.62 -19.26 5.93
CA VAL A 100 -1.54 -19.82 4.58
C VAL A 100 -2.05 -21.25 4.63
N TRP A 101 -3.02 -21.55 3.80
CA TRP A 101 -3.55 -22.90 3.63
C TRP A 101 -2.72 -23.68 2.64
N ILE A 102 -2.55 -24.96 2.93
CA ILE A 102 -2.00 -25.97 2.03
C ILE A 102 -3.02 -27.10 2.01
N ILE A 103 -3.72 -27.26 0.89
CA ILE A 103 -4.82 -28.21 0.75
C ILE A 103 -4.47 -29.22 -0.33
N ASN A 104 -4.54 -30.50 0.00
CA ASN A 104 -4.43 -31.55 -0.99
C ASN A 104 -5.84 -31.89 -1.50
N ARG A 105 -6.23 -31.31 -2.63
CA ARG A 105 -7.59 -31.46 -3.16
C ARG A 105 -7.81 -32.84 -3.76
N THR A 106 -9.02 -33.37 -3.59
CA THR A 106 -9.45 -34.59 -4.27
C THR A 106 -9.81 -34.30 -5.73
N ASP A 107 -9.86 -35.34 -6.57
CA ASP A 107 -10.29 -35.19 -7.97
C ASP A 107 -11.71 -34.60 -8.08
N ARG A 108 -12.58 -34.92 -7.13
CA ARG A 108 -13.92 -34.34 -7.03
C ARG A 108 -13.86 -32.83 -6.80
N MET A 109 -13.08 -32.38 -5.82
CA MET A 109 -12.88 -30.95 -5.55
C MET A 109 -12.30 -30.22 -6.77
N LEU A 110 -11.41 -30.85 -7.54
CA LEU A 110 -10.88 -30.28 -8.79
C LEU A 110 -11.96 -30.17 -9.87
N ALA A 111 -12.83 -31.17 -10.01
CA ALA A 111 -13.97 -31.11 -10.93
C ALA A 111 -14.95 -29.99 -10.56
N ASP A 112 -15.20 -29.77 -9.26
CA ASP A 112 -16.07 -28.69 -8.79
C ASP A 112 -15.50 -27.30 -9.10
N VAL A 113 -14.17 -27.12 -9.05
CA VAL A 113 -13.51 -25.88 -9.51
C VAL A 113 -13.83 -25.62 -10.99
N GLN A 114 -13.69 -26.61 -11.86
CA GLN A 114 -13.99 -26.44 -13.28
C GLN A 114 -15.48 -26.15 -13.52
N LYS A 115 -16.37 -26.81 -12.77
CA LYS A 115 -17.81 -26.58 -12.86
C LYS A 115 -18.21 -25.16 -12.45
N ALA A 116 -17.57 -24.61 -11.42
CA ALA A 116 -17.85 -23.29 -10.87
C ALA A 116 -17.33 -22.12 -11.71
N ASP A 117 -16.67 -22.36 -12.85
CA ASP A 117 -15.99 -21.32 -13.64
C ASP A 117 -16.92 -20.17 -14.06
N ASN A 118 -18.19 -20.48 -14.38
CA ASN A 118 -19.20 -19.48 -14.73
C ASN A 118 -19.84 -18.79 -13.52
N GLU A 119 -19.57 -19.26 -12.30
CA GLU A 119 -20.17 -18.77 -11.06
C GLU A 119 -19.24 -17.85 -10.27
N VAL A 120 -17.94 -17.88 -10.56
CA VAL A 120 -16.92 -17.03 -9.92
C VAL A 120 -16.79 -15.67 -10.60
N ALA A 121 -16.38 -14.66 -9.84
CA ALA A 121 -16.29 -13.28 -10.32
C ALA A 121 -15.10 -13.06 -11.26
N ASP A 122 -13.97 -13.72 -10.98
CA ASP A 122 -12.73 -13.60 -11.76
C ASP A 122 -12.06 -14.98 -11.96
N PRO A 123 -12.52 -15.77 -12.95
CA PRO A 123 -12.03 -17.14 -13.18
C PRO A 123 -10.53 -17.23 -13.43
N HIS A 124 -9.95 -16.20 -14.04
CA HIS A 124 -8.55 -16.15 -14.47
C HIS A 124 -7.68 -15.22 -13.61
N THR A 125 -8.18 -14.72 -12.47
CA THR A 125 -7.46 -13.79 -11.58
C THR A 125 -6.82 -12.61 -12.34
N LYS A 126 -7.61 -11.94 -13.19
CA LYS A 126 -7.19 -10.72 -13.90
C LYS A 126 -6.94 -9.56 -12.94
N ASN A 127 -7.65 -9.55 -11.82
CA ASN A 127 -7.56 -8.54 -10.77
C ASN A 127 -6.98 -9.20 -9.50
N PRO A 128 -5.65 -9.30 -9.36
CA PRO A 128 -5.02 -9.77 -8.13
C PRO A 128 -5.33 -8.83 -6.95
N PHE A 129 -5.29 -9.35 -5.73
CA PHE A 129 -5.62 -8.57 -4.53
C PHE A 129 -4.42 -7.79 -4.00
N SER A 130 -3.50 -8.44 -3.27
CA SER A 130 -2.36 -7.76 -2.65
C SER A 130 -1.00 -8.15 -3.23
N MET A 131 -0.95 -9.22 -4.03
CA MET A 131 0.24 -9.66 -4.75
C MET A 131 -0.13 -10.23 -6.12
N PRO A 132 0.77 -10.14 -7.12
CA PRO A 132 0.52 -10.76 -8.42
C PRO A 132 0.36 -12.27 -8.28
N LEU A 133 -0.53 -12.86 -9.08
CA LEU A 133 -0.63 -14.31 -9.18
C LEU A 133 0.68 -14.85 -9.78
N PRO A 134 1.37 -15.82 -9.13
CA PRO A 134 2.54 -16.44 -9.72
C PRO A 134 2.21 -17.10 -11.06
N GLU A 135 3.09 -16.92 -12.04
CA GLU A 135 2.85 -17.35 -13.43
C GLU A 135 2.59 -18.87 -13.55
N TYR A 136 3.30 -19.67 -12.75
CA TYR A 136 3.11 -21.12 -12.68
C TYR A 136 1.73 -21.54 -12.10
N CYS A 137 1.02 -20.62 -11.46
CA CYS A 137 -0.34 -20.79 -10.94
C CYS A 137 -1.40 -20.15 -11.84
N ASN A 138 -1.04 -19.60 -13.00
CA ASN A 138 -1.99 -18.98 -13.92
C ASN A 138 -2.76 -20.05 -14.73
N ASN A 139 -3.61 -20.80 -14.04
CA ASN A 139 -4.48 -21.83 -14.56
C ASN A 139 -5.76 -21.93 -13.69
N GLU A 140 -6.72 -22.73 -14.13
CA GLU A 140 -8.02 -22.91 -13.46
C GLU A 140 -7.91 -23.32 -11.98
N PHE A 141 -6.88 -24.08 -11.63
CA PHE A 141 -6.69 -24.62 -10.27
C PHE A 141 -5.91 -23.71 -9.33
N ARG A 142 -5.31 -22.65 -9.87
CA ARG A 142 -4.49 -21.67 -9.11
C ARG A 142 -3.40 -22.33 -8.28
N SER A 143 -2.80 -23.37 -8.85
CA SER A 143 -1.74 -24.21 -8.27
C SER A 143 -0.68 -24.49 -9.32
N ARG A 144 0.51 -24.95 -8.91
CA ARG A 144 1.53 -25.40 -9.86
C ARG A 144 0.98 -26.53 -10.75
N THR A 145 1.33 -26.52 -12.02
CA THR A 145 0.79 -27.44 -13.04
C THR A 145 1.18 -28.90 -12.81
N ASP A 146 2.38 -29.13 -12.27
CA ASP A 146 2.90 -30.44 -11.88
C ASP A 146 2.31 -30.96 -10.57
N HIS A 147 1.68 -30.10 -9.77
CA HIS A 147 1.03 -30.42 -8.49
C HIS A 147 -0.38 -29.83 -8.41
N LYS A 148 -1.19 -30.06 -9.45
CA LYS A 148 -2.52 -29.43 -9.58
C LYS A 148 -3.48 -29.65 -8.40
N ASN A 149 -3.30 -30.73 -7.64
CA ASN A 149 -4.11 -31.02 -6.46
C ASN A 149 -3.74 -30.12 -5.26
N LEU A 150 -2.50 -29.64 -5.17
CA LEU A 150 -2.03 -28.84 -4.05
C LEU A 150 -2.38 -27.36 -4.22
N PHE A 151 -3.35 -26.91 -3.44
CA PHE A 151 -3.73 -25.50 -3.37
C PHE A 151 -3.01 -24.81 -2.21
N VAL A 152 -2.25 -23.77 -2.52
CA VAL A 152 -1.52 -22.96 -1.54
C VAL A 152 -2.03 -21.52 -1.62
N ALA A 153 -2.66 -21.02 -0.56
CA ALA A 153 -3.26 -19.68 -0.59
C ALA A 153 -3.20 -18.95 0.75
N VAL A 154 -3.00 -17.64 0.70
CA VAL A 154 -3.09 -16.77 1.87
C VAL A 154 -4.56 -16.68 2.30
N ALA A 155 -4.85 -17.18 3.49
CA ALA A 155 -6.18 -17.31 4.07
C ALA A 155 -6.68 -15.99 4.67
N VAL A 156 -6.66 -14.94 3.86
CA VAL A 156 -7.06 -13.58 4.22
C VAL A 156 -8.09 -13.11 3.20
N CYS A 157 -9.33 -12.96 3.66
CA CYS A 157 -10.44 -12.50 2.84
C CYS A 157 -10.12 -11.12 2.24
N THR A 158 -10.30 -11.00 0.94
CA THR A 158 -9.98 -9.80 0.16
C THR A 158 -10.96 -8.64 0.40
N HIS A 159 -12.04 -8.87 1.15
CA HIS A 159 -12.93 -7.81 1.59
C HIS A 159 -12.23 -6.90 2.63
N LEU A 160 -12.03 -7.40 3.84
CA LEU A 160 -11.50 -6.63 4.98
C LEU A 160 -10.52 -7.43 5.86
N GLY A 161 -9.98 -8.54 5.34
CA GLY A 161 -8.86 -9.23 5.96
C GLY A 161 -9.18 -10.32 6.99
N CYS A 162 -10.46 -10.62 7.27
CA CYS A 162 -10.81 -11.78 8.10
C CYS A 162 -10.31 -13.09 7.48
N THR A 163 -10.02 -14.11 8.30
CA THR A 163 -9.71 -15.46 7.79
C THR A 163 -11.01 -16.19 7.46
N PRO A 164 -11.24 -16.62 6.21
CA PRO A 164 -12.42 -17.42 5.89
C PRO A 164 -12.37 -18.77 6.58
N THR A 165 -13.52 -19.39 6.80
CA THR A 165 -13.66 -20.72 7.41
C THR A 165 -13.80 -21.78 6.32
N PRO A 166 -13.06 -22.90 6.38
CA PRO A 166 -13.26 -24.03 5.49
C PRO A 166 -14.65 -24.64 5.66
N ARG A 167 -15.31 -24.91 4.54
CA ARG A 167 -16.65 -25.51 4.45
C ARG A 167 -16.60 -26.57 3.35
N PHE A 168 -15.85 -27.65 3.59
CA PHE A 168 -15.62 -28.71 2.59
C PHE A 168 -16.77 -29.71 2.46
N GLN A 169 -17.65 -29.78 3.47
CA GLN A 169 -18.85 -30.61 3.37
C GLN A 169 -19.77 -30.04 2.31
N GLU A 170 -20.37 -30.91 1.50
CA GLU A 170 -21.35 -30.51 0.51
C GLU A 170 -22.76 -30.40 1.10
N GLY A 171 -23.61 -29.64 0.42
CA GLY A 171 -25.01 -29.46 0.75
C GLY A 171 -25.27 -28.39 1.80
N ALA A 172 -26.55 -28.27 2.16
CA ALA A 172 -27.06 -27.20 2.98
C ALA A 172 -26.32 -27.04 4.31
N GLN A 173 -25.81 -25.83 4.53
CA GLN A 173 -25.10 -25.43 5.73
C GLN A 173 -25.49 -23.99 6.12
N PRO A 174 -25.37 -23.62 7.41
CA PRO A 174 -25.67 -22.27 7.85
C PRO A 174 -24.88 -21.22 7.06
N ASN A 175 -25.61 -20.23 6.51
CA ASN A 175 -25.08 -19.11 5.72
C ASN A 175 -24.43 -19.52 4.38
N LEU A 176 -24.80 -20.69 3.84
CA LEU A 176 -24.40 -21.17 2.53
C LEU A 176 -25.64 -21.59 1.71
N PRO A 177 -25.53 -21.64 0.37
CA PRO A 177 -26.56 -22.24 -0.49
C PRO A 177 -26.84 -23.71 -0.14
N ASP A 178 -28.05 -24.17 -0.44
CA ASP A 178 -28.46 -25.57 -0.18
C ASP A 178 -27.68 -26.60 -1.01
N ASP A 179 -27.17 -26.18 -2.17
CA ASP A 179 -26.40 -26.97 -3.13
C ASP A 179 -24.89 -26.70 -3.04
N TRP A 180 -24.40 -26.25 -1.87
CA TRP A 180 -23.00 -25.90 -1.68
C TRP A 180 -22.03 -27.03 -2.11
N PRO A 181 -21.11 -26.79 -3.06
CA PRO A 181 -20.21 -27.82 -3.57
C PRO A 181 -18.95 -28.03 -2.69
N GLY A 182 -18.78 -27.23 -1.65
CA GLY A 182 -17.54 -27.15 -0.89
C GLY A 182 -16.73 -25.89 -1.22
N GLY A 183 -15.88 -25.47 -0.28
CA GLY A 183 -15.04 -24.29 -0.43
C GLY A 183 -14.82 -23.56 0.89
N PHE A 184 -14.97 -22.24 0.87
CA PHE A 184 -14.72 -21.38 2.03
C PHE A 184 -15.81 -20.32 2.21
N LEU A 185 -16.12 -20.01 3.47
CA LEU A 185 -17.04 -18.94 3.86
C LEU A 185 -16.31 -17.94 4.76
N CYS A 186 -16.27 -16.67 4.38
CA CYS A 186 -15.87 -15.60 5.28
C CYS A 186 -17.07 -15.14 6.12
N PRO A 187 -17.11 -15.44 7.43
CA PRO A 187 -18.28 -15.18 8.27
C PRO A 187 -18.50 -13.69 8.55
N CYS A 188 -17.48 -12.84 8.33
CA CYS A 188 -17.58 -11.41 8.64
C CYS A 188 -18.65 -10.69 7.79
N HIS A 189 -18.75 -11.02 6.50
CA HIS A 189 -19.67 -10.36 5.56
C HIS A 189 -20.24 -11.33 4.50
N GLY A 190 -20.13 -12.65 4.71
CA GLY A 190 -20.77 -13.65 3.86
C GLY A 190 -20.11 -13.88 2.48
N SER A 191 -18.85 -13.47 2.28
CA SER A 191 -18.14 -13.79 1.03
C SER A 191 -17.80 -15.27 0.98
N THR A 192 -18.12 -15.92 -0.15
CA THR A 192 -17.83 -17.34 -0.37
C THR A 192 -16.79 -17.52 -1.46
N TYR A 193 -15.98 -18.56 -1.34
CA TYR A 193 -14.92 -18.91 -2.28
C TYR A 193 -14.99 -20.39 -2.63
N ASP A 194 -14.64 -20.76 -3.85
CA ASP A 194 -14.53 -22.14 -4.29
C ASP A 194 -13.24 -22.83 -3.78
N MET A 195 -13.01 -24.08 -4.19
CA MET A 195 -11.82 -24.87 -3.81
C MET A 195 -10.51 -24.40 -4.48
N ALA A 196 -10.54 -23.36 -5.33
CA ALA A 196 -9.36 -22.66 -5.84
C ALA A 196 -9.23 -21.25 -5.22
N GLY A 197 -10.00 -20.94 -4.17
CA GLY A 197 -10.01 -19.64 -3.51
C GLY A 197 -10.49 -18.50 -4.40
N ARG A 198 -11.26 -18.82 -5.45
CA ARG A 198 -11.88 -17.83 -6.33
C ARG A 198 -13.19 -17.39 -5.72
N VAL A 199 -13.42 -16.08 -5.69
CA VAL A 199 -14.61 -15.51 -5.07
C VAL A 199 -15.82 -15.73 -5.97
N PHE A 200 -16.93 -16.18 -5.40
CA PHE A 200 -18.20 -16.29 -6.14
C PHE A 200 -18.73 -14.91 -6.53
N LYS A 201 -19.53 -14.83 -7.60
CA LYS A 201 -20.21 -13.60 -8.03
C LYS A 201 -21.11 -13.04 -6.92
N ASN A 202 -21.32 -11.72 -6.95
CA ASN A 202 -22.20 -10.99 -6.03
C ASN A 202 -21.81 -11.15 -4.55
N LYS A 203 -20.52 -11.24 -4.25
CA LYS A 203 -19.97 -11.26 -2.89
C LYS A 203 -19.25 -9.93 -2.58
N PRO A 204 -19.21 -9.49 -1.30
CA PRO A 204 -18.50 -8.26 -0.93
C PRO A 204 -16.98 -8.28 -1.18
N ALA A 205 -16.36 -9.46 -1.10
CA ALA A 205 -14.96 -9.63 -1.45
C ALA A 205 -14.73 -9.31 -2.94
N PRO A 206 -13.82 -8.36 -3.28
CA PRO A 206 -13.68 -7.92 -4.66
C PRO A 206 -12.75 -8.80 -5.50
N GLN A 207 -11.89 -9.61 -4.88
CA GLN A 207 -10.88 -10.43 -5.57
C GLN A 207 -10.76 -11.85 -4.98
N ASN A 208 -10.12 -12.74 -5.73
CA ASN A 208 -9.73 -14.08 -5.28
C ASN A 208 -8.65 -14.02 -4.18
N LEU A 209 -8.56 -15.07 -3.34
CA LEU A 209 -7.52 -15.18 -2.32
C LEU A 209 -6.13 -15.18 -2.94
N ASP A 210 -5.16 -14.46 -2.35
CA ASP A 210 -3.79 -14.41 -2.87
C ASP A 210 -3.10 -15.77 -2.83
N ILE A 211 -2.28 -16.04 -3.84
CA ILE A 211 -1.39 -17.21 -3.90
C ILE A 211 0.02 -16.69 -3.59
N PRO A 212 0.66 -17.12 -2.48
CA PRO A 212 2.01 -16.68 -2.19
C PRO A 212 3.00 -17.29 -3.19
N PRO A 213 4.20 -16.71 -3.37
CA PRO A 213 5.32 -17.42 -4.00
C PRO A 213 5.63 -18.69 -3.20
N TYR A 214 5.78 -19.83 -3.87
CA TYR A 214 6.15 -21.08 -3.23
C TYR A 214 6.83 -22.01 -4.23
N MET A 215 7.67 -22.91 -3.72
CA MET A 215 8.34 -23.94 -4.51
C MET A 215 8.47 -25.24 -3.73
N PHE A 216 8.59 -26.35 -4.46
CA PHE A 216 8.90 -27.65 -3.88
C PHE A 216 10.42 -27.83 -3.82
N THR A 217 10.94 -28.23 -2.66
CA THR A 217 12.36 -28.57 -2.46
C THR A 217 12.61 -30.07 -2.53
N SER A 218 11.56 -30.88 -2.36
CA SER A 218 11.57 -32.33 -2.53
C SER A 218 10.14 -32.82 -2.82
N ALA A 219 9.92 -34.14 -2.86
CA ALA A 219 8.59 -34.72 -3.03
C ALA A 219 7.61 -34.36 -1.89
N THR A 220 8.13 -34.01 -0.70
CA THR A 220 7.31 -33.64 0.47
C THR A 220 7.72 -32.30 1.10
N GLY A 221 8.79 -31.67 0.61
CA GLY A 221 9.26 -30.38 1.09
C GLY A 221 8.66 -29.24 0.28
N LEU A 222 7.95 -28.34 0.95
CA LEU A 222 7.36 -27.12 0.39
C LEU A 222 7.96 -25.91 1.08
N VAL A 223 8.34 -24.87 0.32
CA VAL A 223 8.77 -23.58 0.87
C VAL A 223 7.80 -22.51 0.42
N ILE A 224 7.27 -21.74 1.37
CA ILE A 224 6.33 -20.63 1.14
C ILE A 224 7.08 -19.32 1.35
N GLY A 225 6.84 -18.33 0.49
CA GLY A 225 7.56 -17.06 0.46
C GLY A 225 8.82 -17.06 -0.40
N LYS A 226 9.01 -18.09 -1.23
CA LYS A 226 10.14 -18.22 -2.16
C LYS A 226 9.75 -19.01 -3.40
N ASP A 227 10.22 -18.59 -4.56
CA ASP A 227 10.13 -19.35 -5.80
C ASP A 227 11.42 -19.21 -6.65
N GLU A 228 11.39 -19.63 -7.91
CA GLU A 228 12.52 -19.57 -8.83
C GLU A 228 13.03 -18.13 -9.10
N LYS A 229 12.23 -17.10 -8.79
CA LYS A 229 12.59 -15.68 -8.93
C LYS A 229 13.23 -15.11 -7.64
N GLY A 230 13.25 -15.88 -6.55
CA GLY A 230 13.87 -15.52 -5.28
C GLY A 230 12.89 -15.47 -4.12
N ASP A 231 13.30 -14.78 -3.04
CA ASP A 231 12.47 -14.56 -1.85
C ASP A 231 11.47 -13.41 -2.09
N ALA A 232 10.31 -13.49 -1.44
CA ALA A 232 9.14 -12.62 -1.65
C ALA A 232 9.12 -11.28 -0.87
#